data_AF-A0A547Q838-F1
#
_entry.id   AF-A0A547Q838-F1
#
_cell.length_a   1.000
_cell.length_b   1.000
_cell.length_c   1.000
_cell.angle_alpha   90.00
_cell.angle_beta   90.00
_cell.angle_gamma   90.00
#
_symmetry.space_group_name_H-M   'P 1'
#
loop_
_entity.id
_entity.type
_entity.pdbx_description
1 polymer ?
#
loop_
_entity_poly.entity_id
_entity_poly.type
_entity_poly.pdbx_seq_one_letter_code
_entity_poly.pdbx_strand_id
1 'polypeptide(L)'
;MSDRIEALPSDLPALPAAGVPDVSEVQLLPAGPIRPKDGRGPWFVRNTAALLAASNAALGRGVPIDLDHAIDLGKSTAAAGWVRRFRAKSDGSIWADIEWTPMGKRRLEDREYRYISPSLVVSERDGTVLRIDRAGLTNTPALEMRALCAAGPEAESDQETSENRRVVSELIAAGHIRSEDRQMAMDLCAVSRAALEAWVRSKPGAPAKDLFKDYRRSGVFA
;
A
#
# COMPACT_ATOMS: atom_id res chain seq x y z
N MET A 1 45.86 23.86 4.86
CA MET A 1 44.96 24.56 5.81
C MET A 1 44.32 25.70 5.03
N SER A 2 43.06 25.72 4.66
CA SER A 2 41.92 24.85 4.91
C SER A 2 40.93 25.07 3.76
N ASP A 3 40.38 24.00 3.20
CA ASP A 3 39.29 24.09 2.23
C ASP A 3 38.02 24.56 2.94
N ARG A 4 37.44 25.65 2.43
CA ARG A 4 36.22 26.25 2.94
C ARG A 4 35.06 25.59 2.19
N ILE A 5 34.48 24.56 2.80
CA ILE A 5 33.24 23.94 2.29
C ILE A 5 32.12 24.97 2.43
N GLU A 6 31.63 25.46 1.30
CA GLU A 6 30.39 26.23 1.23
C GLU A 6 29.22 25.31 1.61
N ALA A 7 28.55 25.65 2.72
CA ALA A 7 27.38 24.92 3.19
C ALA A 7 26.22 25.13 2.19
N LEU A 8 25.66 24.02 1.70
CA LEU A 8 24.43 24.01 0.91
C LEU A 8 23.25 24.54 1.77
N PRO A 9 22.31 25.30 1.18
CA PRO A 9 21.18 25.87 1.92
C PRO A 9 20.32 24.76 2.54
N SER A 10 20.06 24.91 3.85
CA SER A 10 19.45 23.94 4.76
C SER A 10 17.93 23.78 4.65
N ASP A 11 17.28 24.43 3.69
CA ASP A 11 15.83 24.62 3.77
C ASP A 11 15.12 23.77 2.71
N LEU A 12 14.96 22.48 3.02
CA LEU A 12 13.89 21.68 2.46
C LEU A 12 12.55 22.13 3.09
N PRO A 13 11.50 22.39 2.31
CA PRO A 13 10.21 22.78 2.88
C PRO A 13 9.68 21.68 3.80
N ALA A 14 9.35 22.05 5.05
CA ALA A 14 8.70 21.15 5.99
C ALA A 14 7.36 20.69 5.41
N LEU A 15 7.25 19.39 5.16
CA LEU A 15 5.99 18.76 4.75
C LEU A 15 5.03 18.75 5.94
N PRO A 16 3.72 18.98 5.74
CA PRO A 16 2.76 19.03 6.82
C PRO A 16 2.72 17.69 7.58
N ALA A 17 2.81 17.78 8.92
CA ALA A 17 2.72 16.63 9.81
C ALA A 17 1.26 16.15 9.92
N ALA A 18 0.86 15.24 9.03
CA ALA A 18 -0.21 14.30 9.38
C ALA A 18 0.42 13.25 10.30
N GLY A 19 0.27 13.43 11.62
CA GLY A 19 0.77 12.48 12.62
C GLY A 19 0.15 11.09 12.41
N VAL A 20 0.88 10.04 12.76
CA VAL A 20 0.35 8.67 12.65
C VAL A 20 -0.74 8.48 13.71
N PRO A 21 -1.97 8.07 13.35
CA PRO A 21 -3.01 7.87 14.34
C PRO A 21 -2.64 6.73 15.29
N ASP A 22 -3.06 6.81 16.56
CA ASP A 22 -2.68 5.84 17.59
C ASP A 22 -3.07 4.40 17.21
N VAL A 23 -4.18 4.26 16.48
CA VAL A 23 -4.55 3.03 15.78
C VAL A 23 -4.62 3.29 14.28
N SER A 24 -3.93 2.47 13.50
CA SER A 24 -3.93 2.55 12.03
C SER A 24 -4.44 1.25 11.41
N GLU A 25 -5.27 1.36 10.37
CA GLU A 25 -5.57 0.25 9.47
C GLU A 25 -4.40 0.07 8.48
N VAL A 26 -3.78 -1.11 8.48
CA VAL A 26 -2.58 -1.37 7.68
C VAL A 26 -2.73 -2.66 6.88
N GLN A 27 -2.45 -2.58 5.57
CA GLN A 27 -2.44 -3.76 4.70
C GLN A 27 -1.25 -4.64 5.06
N LEU A 28 -1.46 -5.95 5.16
CA LEU A 28 -0.40 -6.92 5.37
C LEU A 28 -0.22 -7.84 4.17
N LEU A 29 -1.30 -8.27 3.52
CA LEU A 29 -1.24 -9.11 2.33
C LEU A 29 -2.05 -8.50 1.18
N PRO A 30 -1.51 -8.51 -0.06
CA PRO A 30 -2.29 -8.16 -1.24
C PRO A 30 -3.33 -9.25 -1.55
N ALA A 31 -4.30 -8.91 -2.40
CA ALA A 31 -5.20 -9.89 -2.99
C ALA A 31 -4.45 -10.78 -4.00
N GLY A 32 -4.87 -12.05 -4.12
CA GLY A 32 -4.33 -12.98 -5.12
C GLY A 32 -3.01 -13.65 -4.71
N PRO A 33 -2.24 -14.18 -5.69
CA PRO A 33 -0.98 -14.86 -5.43
C PRO A 33 0.07 -13.92 -4.84
N ILE A 34 0.72 -14.36 -3.76
CA ILE A 34 1.75 -13.59 -3.05
C ILE A 34 3.12 -14.05 -3.54
N ARG A 35 3.90 -13.11 -4.08
CA ARG A 35 5.25 -13.35 -4.62
C ARG A 35 6.27 -12.42 -3.96
N PRO A 36 6.92 -12.87 -2.88
CA PRO A 36 8.04 -12.16 -2.27
C PRO A 36 9.19 -11.88 -3.24
N LYS A 37 9.85 -10.73 -3.08
CA LYS A 37 11.04 -10.32 -3.85
C LYS A 37 12.28 -11.17 -3.53
N ASP A 38 12.29 -11.82 -2.38
CA ASP A 38 13.39 -12.65 -1.90
C ASP A 38 13.40 -14.08 -2.47
N GLY A 39 12.52 -14.37 -3.43
CA GLY A 39 12.46 -15.65 -4.12
C GLY A 39 11.65 -16.73 -3.42
N ARG A 40 11.09 -16.47 -2.24
CA ARG A 40 10.14 -17.37 -1.59
C ARG A 40 8.80 -17.42 -2.34
N GLY A 41 8.01 -18.45 -2.07
CA GLY A 41 6.68 -18.63 -2.67
C GLY A 41 6.70 -19.30 -4.05
N PRO A 42 5.62 -19.17 -4.84
CA PRO A 42 4.42 -18.36 -4.56
C PRO A 42 3.60 -18.89 -3.39
N TRP A 43 2.93 -17.97 -2.68
CA TRP A 43 2.00 -18.31 -1.60
C TRP A 43 0.58 -17.91 -1.94
N PHE A 44 -0.39 -18.59 -1.31
CA PHE A 44 -1.81 -18.45 -1.62
C PHE A 44 -2.66 -18.37 -0.36
N VAL A 45 -3.57 -17.40 -0.30
CA VAL A 45 -4.68 -17.42 0.66
C VAL A 45 -5.82 -18.23 0.05
N ARG A 46 -5.86 -19.54 0.34
CA ARG A 46 -6.90 -20.44 -0.20
C ARG A 46 -8.20 -20.41 0.60
N ASN A 47 -8.11 -20.16 1.91
CA ASN A 47 -9.26 -20.06 2.79
C ASN A 47 -9.06 -18.87 3.74
N THR A 48 -9.61 -17.73 3.34
CA THR A 48 -9.52 -16.47 4.10
C THR A 48 -10.11 -16.60 5.51
N ALA A 49 -11.24 -17.30 5.66
CA ALA A 49 -11.88 -17.47 6.95
C ALA A 49 -11.00 -18.27 7.93
N ALA A 50 -10.38 -19.36 7.46
CA ALA A 50 -9.46 -20.16 8.26
C ALA A 50 -8.19 -19.37 8.63
N LEU A 51 -7.61 -18.64 7.67
CA LEU A 51 -6.45 -17.77 7.92
C LEU A 51 -6.76 -16.72 8.99
N LEU A 52 -7.91 -16.05 8.88
CA LEU A 52 -8.32 -15.02 9.84
C LEU A 52 -8.64 -15.62 11.21
N ALA A 53 -9.30 -16.79 11.27
CA ALA A 53 -9.56 -17.48 12.52
C ALA A 53 -8.26 -17.85 13.24
N ALA A 54 -7.31 -18.45 12.52
CA ALA A 54 -6.00 -18.82 13.07
C ALA A 54 -5.21 -17.59 13.52
N SER A 55 -5.22 -16.50 12.74
CA SER A 55 -4.49 -15.26 13.06
C SER A 55 -5.12 -14.50 14.22
N ASN A 56 -6.45 -14.43 14.29
CA ASN A 56 -7.14 -13.77 15.40
C ASN A 56 -7.05 -14.58 16.72
N ALA A 57 -7.00 -15.92 16.66
CA ALA A 57 -6.75 -16.75 17.84
C ALA A 57 -5.38 -16.46 18.49
N ALA A 58 -4.42 -15.95 17.71
CA ALA A 58 -3.11 -15.52 18.21
C ALA A 58 -3.15 -14.21 18.99
N LEU A 59 -4.20 -13.40 18.89
CA LEU A 59 -4.26 -12.10 19.54
C LEU A 59 -4.28 -12.21 21.07
N GLY A 60 -4.79 -13.32 21.63
CA GLY A 60 -4.83 -13.55 23.08
C GLY A 60 -3.44 -13.59 23.74
N ARG A 61 -2.38 -13.93 22.99
CA ARG A 61 -0.98 -13.87 23.46
C ARG A 61 -0.28 -12.55 23.12
N GLY A 62 -0.95 -11.64 22.42
CA GLY A 62 -0.36 -10.46 21.80
C GLY A 62 0.38 -10.79 20.51
N VAL A 63 0.14 -9.99 19.46
CA VAL A 63 0.86 -10.09 18.19
C VAL A 63 1.64 -8.78 17.99
N PRO A 64 2.97 -8.78 18.27
CA PRO A 64 3.76 -7.57 18.20
C PRO A 64 4.11 -7.19 16.76
N ILE A 65 4.30 -5.88 16.55
CA ILE A 65 5.07 -5.32 15.45
C ILE A 65 6.49 -5.05 15.97
N ASP A 66 7.51 -5.64 15.35
CA ASP A 66 8.90 -5.42 15.72
C ASP A 66 9.64 -4.50 14.73
N LEU A 67 10.95 -4.33 14.94
CA LEU A 67 11.82 -3.59 14.03
C LEU A 67 12.70 -4.60 13.28
N ASP A 68 12.74 -4.49 11.95
CA ASP A 68 13.57 -5.29 11.04
C ASP A 68 13.55 -6.80 11.32
N HIS A 69 12.38 -7.34 11.65
CA HIS A 69 12.19 -8.78 11.94
C HIS A 69 13.12 -9.30 13.06
N ALA A 70 13.52 -8.45 13.99
CA ALA A 70 14.45 -8.81 15.07
C ALA A 70 13.97 -10.03 15.88
N ILE A 71 12.67 -10.18 16.14
CA ILE A 71 12.14 -11.34 16.88
C ILE A 71 12.27 -12.63 16.03
N ASP A 72 12.06 -12.57 14.71
CA ASP A 72 12.28 -13.72 13.80
C ASP A 72 13.76 -14.13 13.76
N LEU A 73 14.67 -13.17 13.95
CA LEU A 73 16.11 -13.39 14.03
C LEU A 73 16.60 -13.78 15.44
N GLY A 74 15.69 -14.03 16.39
CA GLY A 74 16.04 -14.40 17.77
C GLY A 74 16.67 -13.26 18.58
N LYS A 75 16.53 -12.02 18.14
CA LYS A 75 17.05 -10.83 18.82
C LYS A 75 15.97 -10.23 19.72
N SER A 76 16.40 -9.67 20.85
CA SER A 76 15.53 -8.87 21.69
C SER A 76 15.22 -7.54 21.01
N THR A 77 13.97 -7.11 21.08
CA THR A 77 13.50 -5.84 20.51
C THR A 77 12.27 -5.35 21.25
N ALA A 78 12.06 -4.04 21.26
CA ALA A 78 10.83 -3.45 21.75
C ALA A 78 9.72 -3.62 20.70
N ALA A 79 8.48 -3.77 21.15
CA ALA A 79 7.33 -3.72 20.24
C ALA A 79 7.16 -2.29 19.73
N ALA A 80 7.16 -2.11 18.40
CA ALA A 80 6.77 -0.88 17.73
C ALA A 80 5.25 -0.67 17.76
N GLY A 81 4.48 -1.75 17.78
CA GLY A 81 3.03 -1.73 17.87
C GLY A 81 2.47 -3.10 18.20
N TRP A 82 1.14 -3.17 18.28
CA TRP A 82 0.40 -4.38 18.61
C TRP A 82 -0.78 -4.53 17.67
N VAL A 83 -0.92 -5.70 17.05
CA VAL A 83 -2.11 -6.00 16.26
C VAL A 83 -3.30 -6.19 17.20
N ARG A 84 -4.39 -5.51 16.91
CA ARG A 84 -5.66 -5.62 17.64
C ARG A 84 -6.68 -6.49 16.93
N ARG A 85 -6.60 -6.58 15.61
CA ARG A 85 -7.54 -7.35 14.80
C ARG A 85 -6.98 -7.60 13.40
N PHE A 86 -7.23 -8.78 12.84
CA PHE A 86 -7.08 -9.05 11.41
C PHE A 86 -8.44 -9.07 10.72
N ARG A 87 -8.50 -8.53 9.49
CA ARG A 87 -9.68 -8.57 8.62
C ARG A 87 -9.31 -8.75 7.16
N ALA A 88 -10.26 -9.24 6.38
CA ALA A 88 -10.18 -9.22 4.92
C ALA A 88 -11.03 -8.08 4.37
N LYS A 89 -10.58 -7.48 3.27
CA LYS A 89 -11.41 -6.60 2.43
C LYS A 89 -12.10 -7.44 1.34
N SER A 90 -13.06 -6.84 0.65
CA SER A 90 -13.86 -7.52 -0.39
C SER A 90 -13.04 -8.00 -1.59
N ASP A 91 -11.88 -7.39 -1.85
CA ASP A 91 -10.95 -7.79 -2.90
C ASP A 91 -10.10 -9.02 -2.53
N GLY A 92 -10.18 -9.50 -1.28
CA GLY A 92 -9.40 -10.62 -0.76
C GLY A 92 -8.06 -10.22 -0.13
N SER A 93 -7.74 -8.92 -0.05
CA SER A 93 -6.57 -8.43 0.68
C SER A 93 -6.76 -8.56 2.20
N ILE A 94 -5.66 -8.77 2.93
CA ILE A 94 -5.68 -8.93 4.40
C ILE A 94 -5.05 -7.71 5.07
N TRP A 95 -5.74 -7.19 6.07
CA TRP A 95 -5.41 -5.96 6.81
C TRP A 95 -5.42 -6.21 8.31
N ALA A 96 -4.72 -5.34 9.04
CA ALA A 96 -4.67 -5.35 10.49
C ALA A 96 -4.97 -3.96 11.07
N ASP A 97 -5.68 -3.92 12.21
CA ASP A 97 -5.67 -2.77 13.10
C ASP A 97 -4.42 -2.84 13.96
N ILE A 98 -3.57 -1.82 13.88
CA ILE A 98 -2.33 -1.76 14.65
C ILE A 98 -2.43 -0.60 15.62
N GLU A 99 -2.31 -0.90 16.91
CA GLU A 99 -2.08 0.11 17.94
C GLU A 99 -0.58 0.35 18.07
N TRP A 100 -0.13 1.56 17.76
CA TRP A 100 1.28 1.92 17.80
C TRP A 100 1.72 2.27 19.21
N THR A 101 2.93 1.85 19.57
CA THR A 101 3.60 2.39 20.76
C THR A 101 4.11 3.81 20.47
N PRO A 102 4.38 4.63 21.49
CA PRO A 102 5.02 5.93 21.28
C PRO A 102 6.33 5.84 20.48
N MET A 103 7.11 4.78 20.70
CA MET A 103 8.34 4.53 19.94
C MET A 103 8.04 4.24 18.47
N GLY A 104 7.08 3.35 18.17
CA GLY A 104 6.75 2.99 16.80
C GLY A 104 6.18 4.16 16.02
N LYS A 105 5.28 4.92 16.65
CA LYS A 105 4.71 6.15 16.10
C LYS A 105 5.80 7.15 15.73
N ARG A 106 6.71 7.46 16.66
CA ARG A 106 7.83 8.37 16.42
C ARG A 106 8.68 7.93 15.23
N ARG A 107 9.03 6.64 15.15
CA ARG A 107 9.87 6.13 14.06
C ARG A 107 9.20 6.20 12.69
N LEU A 108 7.87 6.07 12.64
CA LEU A 108 7.10 6.28 11.41
C LEU A 108 7.03 7.78 11.05
N GLU A 109 6.75 8.64 12.02
CA GLU A 109 6.69 10.11 11.84
C GLU A 109 8.04 10.68 11.37
N ASP A 110 9.14 10.22 11.97
CA ASP A 110 10.52 10.57 11.62
C ASP A 110 10.99 9.88 10.33
N ARG A 111 10.16 9.02 9.73
CA ARG A 111 10.45 8.24 8.51
C ARG A 111 11.69 7.35 8.63
N GLU A 112 12.05 6.92 9.83
CA GLU A 112 13.08 5.89 10.05
C GLU A 112 12.67 4.56 9.42
N TYR A 113 11.36 4.29 9.40
CA TYR A 113 10.77 3.13 8.75
C TYR A 113 9.65 3.56 7.82
N ARG A 114 9.60 2.95 6.63
CA ARG A 114 8.61 3.28 5.60
C ARG A 114 7.62 2.16 5.31
N TYR A 115 7.96 0.91 5.59
CA TYR A 115 7.14 -0.25 5.23
C TYR A 115 6.89 -1.17 6.42
N ILE A 116 5.91 -2.04 6.25
CA ILE A 116 5.64 -3.16 7.13
C ILE A 116 5.74 -4.47 6.35
N SER A 117 6.24 -5.52 6.98
CA SER A 117 6.43 -6.82 6.37
C SER A 117 5.88 -7.91 7.29
N PRO A 118 4.88 -8.72 6.86
CA PRO A 118 4.31 -9.75 7.71
C PRO A 118 5.19 -11.01 7.78
N SER A 119 5.20 -11.65 8.94
CA SER A 119 5.80 -12.97 9.15
C SER A 119 4.70 -14.02 9.08
N LEU A 120 4.80 -14.91 8.09
CA LEU A 120 3.73 -15.85 7.73
C LEU A 120 4.10 -17.28 8.11
N VAL A 121 3.11 -18.02 8.60
CA VAL A 121 3.14 -19.48 8.65
C VAL A 121 2.55 -20.00 7.35
N VAL A 122 3.37 -20.71 6.58
CA VAL A 122 3.00 -21.21 5.26
C VAL A 122 3.16 -22.73 5.22
N SER A 123 2.19 -23.42 4.63
CA SER A 123 2.28 -24.84 4.33
C SER A 123 3.35 -25.10 3.26
N GLU A 124 4.38 -25.86 3.59
CA GLU A 124 5.45 -26.24 2.65
C GLU A 124 4.93 -27.12 1.51
N ARG A 125 3.81 -27.82 1.72
CA ARG A 125 3.24 -28.74 0.73
C ARG A 125 2.71 -28.03 -0.51
N ASP A 126 2.11 -26.87 -0.33
CA ASP A 126 1.27 -26.24 -1.37
C ASP A 126 1.30 -24.70 -1.37
N GLY A 127 2.14 -24.09 -0.52
CA GLY A 127 2.27 -22.65 -0.39
C GLY A 127 1.05 -21.97 0.24
N THR A 128 0.15 -22.71 0.89
CA THR A 128 -1.02 -22.11 1.53
C THR A 128 -0.60 -21.30 2.76
N VAL A 129 -0.98 -20.02 2.81
CA VAL A 129 -0.81 -19.18 3.99
C VAL A 129 -1.79 -19.64 5.06
N LEU A 130 -1.27 -20.13 6.17
CA LEU A 130 -2.05 -20.69 7.28
C LEU A 130 -2.39 -19.62 8.33
N ARG A 131 -1.43 -18.72 8.62
CA ARG A 131 -1.56 -17.70 9.66
C ARG A 131 -0.56 -16.56 9.46
N ILE A 132 -0.93 -15.36 9.89
CA ILE A 132 0.00 -14.25 10.12
C ILE A 132 0.42 -14.29 11.60
N ASP A 133 1.70 -14.48 11.88
CA ASP A 133 2.18 -14.61 13.27
C ASP A 133 2.57 -13.27 13.89
N ARG A 134 3.20 -12.39 13.11
CA ARG A 134 3.76 -11.08 13.49
C ARG A 134 3.92 -10.20 12.25
N ALA A 135 4.39 -8.98 12.42
CA ALA A 135 4.97 -8.19 11.34
C ALA A 135 6.12 -7.32 11.85
N GLY A 136 6.96 -6.81 10.95
CA GLY A 136 8.07 -5.90 11.29
C GLY A 136 7.98 -4.61 10.51
N LEU A 137 8.26 -3.48 11.17
CA LEU A 137 8.63 -2.24 10.49
C LEU A 137 9.99 -2.43 9.83
N THR A 138 10.08 -2.16 8.54
CA THR A 138 11.32 -2.35 7.77
C THR A 138 11.40 -1.42 6.58
N ASN A 139 12.63 -1.22 6.07
CA ASN A 139 12.88 -0.49 4.83
C ASN A 139 13.10 -1.42 3.62
N THR A 140 13.16 -2.74 3.85
CA THR A 140 13.35 -3.77 2.82
C THR A 140 12.26 -4.84 2.93
N PRO A 141 10.99 -4.50 2.69
CA PRO A 141 9.90 -5.46 2.83
C PRO A 141 10.02 -6.57 1.78
N ALA A 142 9.69 -7.80 2.18
CA ALA A 142 9.69 -8.94 1.26
C ALA A 142 8.57 -8.83 0.20
N LEU A 143 7.44 -8.20 0.57
CA LEU A 143 6.30 -7.95 -0.32
C LEU A 143 6.31 -6.51 -0.82
N GLU A 144 5.72 -6.27 -2.00
CA GLU A 144 5.37 -4.92 -2.42
C GLU A 144 4.22 -4.41 -1.58
N MET A 145 4.54 -3.57 -0.59
CA MET A 145 3.60 -3.05 0.39
C MET A 145 3.44 -1.54 0.24
N ARG A 146 2.26 -1.03 0.60
CA ARG A 146 2.04 0.42 0.73
C ARG A 146 2.99 0.99 1.80
N ALA A 147 3.51 2.19 1.54
CA ALA A 147 4.31 2.91 2.52
C ALA A 147 3.41 3.42 3.65
N LEU A 148 3.80 3.19 4.90
CA LEU A 148 3.03 3.60 6.09
C LEU A 148 3.06 5.12 6.32
N CYS A 149 4.10 5.81 5.85
CA CYS A 149 4.33 7.23 6.12
C CYS A 149 4.01 8.14 4.92
N ALA A 150 3.16 7.68 4.01
CA ALA A 150 2.72 8.50 2.89
C ALA A 150 1.74 9.58 3.40
N ALA A 151 2.24 10.79 3.66
CA ALA A 151 1.40 11.96 3.81
C ALA A 151 0.81 12.34 2.42
N GLY A 152 -0.41 11.85 2.14
CA GLY A 152 -1.26 12.16 0.95
C GLY A 152 -0.81 11.52 -0.38
N PRO A 153 -1.71 11.07 -1.29
CA PRO A 153 -3.14 11.38 -1.45
C PRO A 153 -4.02 10.11 -1.51
N GLU A 154 -4.46 9.55 -0.38
CA GLU A 154 -5.37 8.38 -0.41
C GLU A 154 -6.85 8.74 -0.22
N ALA A 155 -7.17 9.96 0.26
CA ALA A 155 -8.54 10.46 0.18
C ALA A 155 -8.95 10.76 -1.28
N GLU A 156 -8.02 11.23 -2.11
CA GLU A 156 -8.27 11.46 -3.54
C GLU A 156 -8.31 10.15 -4.32
N SER A 157 -7.39 9.19 -4.11
CA SER A 157 -7.42 7.93 -4.89
C SER A 157 -8.66 7.07 -4.61
N ASP A 158 -9.13 7.03 -3.37
CA ASP A 158 -10.33 6.25 -3.01
C ASP A 158 -11.61 6.94 -3.49
N GLN A 159 -11.69 8.28 -3.37
CA GLN A 159 -12.80 9.07 -3.88
C GLN A 159 -12.84 9.03 -5.41
N GLU A 160 -11.70 9.13 -6.07
CA GLU A 160 -11.58 9.15 -7.52
C GLU A 160 -11.75 7.75 -8.16
N THR A 161 -11.32 6.69 -7.46
CA THR A 161 -11.68 5.31 -7.82
C THR A 161 -13.18 5.06 -7.64
N SER A 162 -13.81 5.70 -6.64
CA SER A 162 -15.26 5.62 -6.42
C SER A 162 -16.05 6.40 -7.50
N GLU A 163 -15.55 7.55 -7.95
CA GLU A 163 -16.13 8.35 -9.03
C GLU A 163 -16.03 7.63 -10.37
N ASN A 164 -14.87 7.05 -10.70
CA ASN A 164 -14.73 6.21 -11.90
C ASN A 164 -15.71 5.05 -11.90
N ARG A 165 -15.83 4.36 -10.76
CA ARG A 165 -16.75 3.23 -10.61
C ARG A 165 -18.19 3.66 -10.81
N ARG A 166 -18.55 4.85 -10.33
CA ARG A 166 -19.87 5.45 -10.54
C ARG A 166 -20.11 5.75 -12.02
N VAL A 167 -19.21 6.48 -12.68
CA VAL A 167 -19.33 6.83 -14.11
C VAL A 167 -19.44 5.58 -14.98
N VAL A 168 -18.58 4.57 -14.78
CA VAL A 168 -18.63 3.32 -15.54
C VAL A 168 -19.94 2.57 -15.29
N SER A 169 -20.46 2.59 -14.05
CA SER A 169 -21.76 1.97 -13.74
C SER A 169 -22.94 2.70 -14.41
N GLU A 170 -22.91 4.03 -14.45
CA GLU A 170 -23.92 4.84 -15.14
C GLU A 170 -23.88 4.59 -16.67
N LEU A 171 -22.70 4.49 -17.27
CA LEU A 171 -22.55 4.18 -18.70
C LEU A 171 -23.02 2.77 -19.07
N ILE A 172 -22.81 1.79 -18.18
CA ILE A 172 -23.35 0.44 -18.35
C ILE A 172 -24.88 0.45 -18.22
N ALA A 173 -25.42 1.16 -17.23
CA ALA A 173 -26.87 1.28 -17.03
C ALA A 173 -27.57 1.98 -18.21
N ALA A 174 -26.90 2.95 -18.84
CA ALA A 174 -27.37 3.64 -20.04
C ALA A 174 -27.18 2.82 -21.33
N GLY A 175 -26.54 1.64 -21.28
CA GLY A 175 -26.30 0.78 -22.44
C GLY A 175 -25.20 1.27 -23.38
N HIS A 176 -24.37 2.22 -22.96
CA HIS A 176 -23.25 2.74 -23.76
C HIS A 176 -22.01 1.83 -23.70
N ILE A 177 -21.88 1.02 -22.66
CA ILE A 177 -20.80 0.04 -22.46
C ILE A 177 -21.42 -1.29 -22.04
N ARG A 178 -20.95 -2.40 -22.61
CA ARG A 178 -21.40 -3.74 -22.18
C ARG A 178 -20.89 -4.03 -20.77
N SER A 179 -21.68 -4.70 -19.95
CA SER A 179 -21.30 -4.99 -18.56
C SER A 179 -20.02 -5.81 -18.42
N GLU A 180 -19.69 -6.65 -19.42
CA GLU A 180 -18.46 -7.45 -19.50
C GLU A 180 -17.20 -6.61 -19.75
N ASP A 181 -17.33 -5.43 -20.36
CA ASP A 181 -16.21 -4.52 -20.66
C ASP A 181 -15.88 -3.59 -19.48
N ARG A 182 -16.53 -3.79 -18.31
CA ARG A 182 -16.38 -2.94 -17.12
C ARG A 182 -14.92 -2.75 -16.70
N GLN A 183 -14.15 -3.82 -16.66
CA GLN A 183 -12.75 -3.73 -16.22
C GLN A 183 -11.90 -2.93 -17.21
N MET A 184 -12.09 -3.17 -18.51
CA MET A 184 -11.41 -2.41 -19.57
C MET A 184 -11.77 -0.92 -19.50
N ALA A 185 -13.03 -0.58 -19.23
CA ALA A 185 -13.46 0.81 -19.04
C ALA A 185 -12.81 1.46 -17.81
N MET A 186 -12.68 0.71 -16.70
CA MET A 186 -11.98 1.19 -15.50
C MET A 186 -10.47 1.41 -15.77
N ASP A 187 -9.83 0.49 -16.49
CA ASP A 187 -8.43 0.59 -16.87
C ASP A 187 -8.19 1.80 -17.78
N LEU A 188 -9.11 2.06 -18.71
CA LEU A 188 -9.08 3.23 -19.59
C LEU A 188 -9.19 4.56 -18.80
N CYS A 189 -10.08 4.61 -17.80
CA CYS A 189 -10.17 5.78 -16.92
C CYS A 189 -8.87 6.02 -16.14
N ALA A 190 -8.22 4.96 -15.67
CA ALA A 190 -6.93 5.05 -14.97
C ALA A 190 -5.81 5.55 -15.90
N VAL A 191 -5.70 4.99 -17.11
CA VAL A 191 -4.68 5.38 -18.10
C VAL A 191 -4.88 6.82 -18.56
N SER A 192 -6.12 7.22 -18.85
CA SER A 192 -6.44 8.57 -19.31
C SER A 192 -6.09 9.62 -18.25
N ARG A 193 -6.34 9.32 -16.98
CA ARG A 193 -5.98 10.18 -15.87
C ARG A 193 -4.48 10.29 -15.68
N ALA A 194 -3.77 9.16 -15.65
CA ALA A 194 -2.32 9.17 -15.52
C ALA A 194 -1.65 9.99 -16.64
N ALA A 195 -2.18 9.90 -17.86
CA ALA A 195 -1.73 10.71 -19.00
C ALA A 195 -2.03 12.20 -18.81
N LEU A 196 -3.24 12.55 -18.33
CA LEU A 196 -3.62 13.94 -18.03
C LEU A 196 -2.72 14.55 -16.96
N GLU A 197 -2.48 13.85 -15.85
CA GLU A 197 -1.61 14.32 -14.77
C GLU A 197 -0.17 14.52 -15.22
N ALA A 198 0.38 13.54 -15.95
CA ALA A 198 1.74 13.65 -16.49
C ALA A 198 1.87 14.85 -17.44
N TRP A 199 0.84 15.11 -18.25
CA TRP A 199 0.81 16.27 -19.14
C TRP A 199 0.72 17.58 -18.38
N VAL A 200 -0.17 17.71 -17.39
CA VAL A 200 -0.29 18.92 -16.55
C VAL A 200 1.03 19.23 -15.83
N ARG A 201 1.72 18.20 -15.32
CA ARG A 201 3.04 18.36 -14.70
C ARG A 201 4.11 18.84 -15.68
N SER A 202 4.09 18.34 -16.92
CA SER A 202 5.07 18.72 -17.94
C SER A 202 4.78 20.07 -18.63
N LYS A 203 3.53 20.52 -18.63
CA LYS A 203 3.07 21.75 -19.30
C LYS A 203 2.08 22.53 -18.41
N PRO A 204 2.54 23.09 -17.28
CA PRO A 204 1.65 23.85 -16.39
C PRO A 204 1.04 25.05 -17.11
N GLY A 205 -0.29 25.18 -17.05
CA GLY A 205 -1.03 26.30 -17.67
C GLY A 205 -1.34 26.17 -19.17
N ALA A 206 -0.95 25.06 -19.82
CA ALA A 206 -1.32 24.82 -21.21
C ALA A 206 -2.83 24.51 -21.35
N PRO A 207 -3.50 24.96 -22.43
CA PRO A 207 -4.92 24.71 -22.61
C PRO A 207 -5.20 23.24 -22.96
N ALA A 208 -6.22 22.64 -22.35
CA ALA A 208 -6.54 21.21 -22.46
C ALA A 208 -6.72 20.69 -23.91
N LYS A 209 -7.09 21.57 -24.86
CA LYS A 209 -7.18 21.24 -26.29
C LYS A 209 -5.85 20.72 -26.88
N ASP A 210 -4.72 21.10 -26.28
CA ASP A 210 -3.40 20.70 -26.75
C ASP A 210 -3.00 19.31 -26.21
N LEU A 211 -3.51 18.89 -25.05
CA LEU A 211 -3.41 17.49 -24.58
C LEU A 211 -4.06 16.54 -25.59
N PHE A 212 -5.29 16.83 -26.04
CA PHE A 212 -6.00 15.95 -26.95
C PHE A 212 -5.26 15.79 -28.30
N LYS A 213 -4.62 16.86 -28.78
CA LYS A 213 -3.76 16.81 -29.98
C LYS A 213 -2.50 15.98 -29.75
N ASP A 214 -1.84 16.15 -28.60
CA ASP A 214 -0.65 15.39 -28.23
C ASP A 214 -0.97 13.89 -28.08
N TYR A 215 -2.09 13.58 -27.41
CA TYR A 215 -2.57 12.22 -27.20
C TYR A 215 -2.90 11.52 -28.52
N ARG A 216 -3.58 12.21 -29.46
CA ARG A 216 -3.82 11.67 -30.81
C ARG A 216 -2.56 11.41 -31.62
N ARG A 217 -1.51 12.22 -31.41
CA ARG A 217 -0.21 12.03 -32.10
C ARG A 217 0.61 10.88 -31.50
N SER A 218 0.39 10.55 -30.22
CA SER A 218 1.13 9.50 -29.52
C SER A 218 0.77 8.07 -29.91
N GLY A 219 -0.30 7.86 -30.70
CA GLY A 219 -0.64 6.54 -31.27
C GLY A 219 -1.17 5.52 -30.26
N VAL A 220 -1.52 5.91 -29.04
CA VAL A 220 -1.93 5.01 -27.93
C VAL A 220 -3.23 4.22 -28.20
N PHE A 221 -3.93 4.51 -29.31
CA PHE A 221 -5.12 3.75 -29.77
C PHE A 221 -5.12 3.49 -31.30
N ALA A 222 -3.96 3.42 -31.95
CA ALA A 222 -3.85 2.90 -33.32
C ALA A 222 -3.58 1.39 -33.33
#